data_AF-A0A6M8W874-F1
#
_entry.id   AF-A0A6M8W874-F1
#
_cell.length_a   1.000
_cell.length_b   1.000
_cell.length_c   1.000
_cell.angle_alpha   90.00
_cell.angle_beta   90.00
_cell.angle_gamma   90.00
#
_symmetry.space_group_name_H-M   'P 1'
#
loop_
_entity.id
_entity.type
_entity.pdbx_description
1 polymer ?
#
loop_
_entity_poly.entity_id
_entity_poly.type
_entity_poly.pdbx_seq_one_letter_code
_entity_poly.pdbx_strand_id
1 'polypeptide(L)'
;MVPQHRRGCAQPTISVGRPEANALTAFLADKLPSVLAVDDRFVVLLDPELADPAACCWGVDAAATAEAVRVFAERWAEVFLNAAAQSR
;
A
#
# COMPACT_ATOMS: atom_id res chain seq x y z
N MET A 1 -25.45 0.15 7.50
CA MET A 1 -24.84 -1.19 7.56
C MET A 1 -24.12 -1.40 6.25
N VAL A 2 -22.81 -1.12 6.21
CA VAL A 2 -22.00 -1.36 5.00
C VAL A 2 -21.87 -2.89 4.86
N PRO A 3 -22.10 -3.48 3.67
CA PRO A 3 -22.00 -4.91 3.50
C PRO A 3 -20.60 -5.38 3.91
N GLN A 4 -20.53 -6.33 4.83
CA GLN A 4 -19.31 -7.08 5.07
C GLN A 4 -19.11 -8.00 3.86
N HIS A 5 -18.48 -7.47 2.81
CA HIS A 5 -18.02 -8.29 1.71
C HIS A 5 -17.08 -9.34 2.29
N ARG A 6 -17.49 -10.61 2.22
CA ARG A 6 -16.56 -11.73 2.27
C ARG A 6 -15.53 -11.49 1.17
N ARG A 7 -14.35 -10.98 1.51
CA ARG A 7 -13.28 -10.80 0.54
C ARG A 7 -12.66 -12.15 0.29
N GLY A 8 -13.22 -12.88 -0.68
CA GLY A 8 -12.49 -13.93 -1.35
C GLY A 8 -11.17 -13.35 -1.82
N CYS A 9 -10.09 -14.09 -1.56
CA CYS A 9 -8.70 -13.79 -1.84
C CYS A 9 -8.51 -12.67 -2.90
N ALA A 10 -8.37 -11.42 -2.45
CA ALA A 10 -8.13 -10.32 -3.36
C ALA A 10 -6.70 -10.46 -3.91
N GLN A 11 -6.53 -10.18 -5.20
CA GLN A 11 -5.21 -10.24 -5.80
C GLN A 11 -4.28 -9.24 -5.08
N PRO A 12 -3.05 -9.66 -4.73
CA PRO A 12 -2.06 -8.77 -4.15
C PRO A 12 -1.92 -7.49 -4.97
N THR A 13 -2.04 -6.34 -4.31
CA THR A 13 -2.17 -5.04 -4.97
C THR A 13 -1.20 -4.02 -4.39
N ILE A 14 -0.43 -3.35 -5.25
CA ILE A 14 0.41 -2.21 -4.88
C ILE A 14 -0.01 -1.02 -5.75
N SER A 15 -0.43 0.08 -5.12
CA SER A 15 -0.69 1.34 -5.81
C SER A 15 0.48 2.31 -5.63
N VAL A 16 0.88 2.97 -6.72
CA VAL A 16 1.99 3.93 -6.71
C VAL A 16 1.50 5.28 -7.23
N GLY A 17 1.85 6.35 -6.52
CA GLY A 17 1.48 7.73 -6.85
C GLY A 17 0.40 8.30 -5.94
N ARG A 18 0.38 9.63 -5.83
CA ARG A 18 -0.38 10.39 -4.83
C ARG A 18 -1.91 10.29 -4.98
N PRO A 19 -2.68 10.38 -3.88
CA PRO A 19 -4.14 10.30 -3.90
C PRO A 19 -4.82 11.23 -4.90
N GLU A 20 -4.31 12.45 -5.12
CA GLU A 20 -4.99 13.42 -5.99
C GLU A 20 -4.85 13.08 -7.49
N ALA A 21 -3.92 12.18 -7.84
CA ALA A 21 -3.66 11.76 -9.23
C ALA A 21 -3.88 10.26 -9.46
N ASN A 22 -4.02 9.45 -8.39
CA ASN A 22 -4.25 8.01 -8.46
C ASN A 22 -5.47 7.64 -7.61
N ALA A 23 -6.57 7.28 -8.29
CA ALA A 23 -7.83 6.93 -7.65
C ALA A 23 -7.75 5.68 -6.75
N LEU A 24 -6.90 4.71 -7.10
CA LEU A 24 -6.69 3.53 -6.27
C LEU A 24 -5.95 3.89 -4.98
N THR A 25 -4.92 4.74 -5.07
CA THR A 25 -4.25 5.27 -3.88
C THR A 25 -5.24 6.04 -3.02
N ALA A 26 -6.06 6.93 -3.58
CA ALA A 26 -7.07 7.66 -2.82
C ALA A 26 -8.04 6.73 -2.08
N PHE A 27 -8.53 5.69 -2.76
CA PHE A 27 -9.43 4.71 -2.15
C PHE A 27 -8.77 3.91 -1.01
N LEU A 28 -7.52 3.51 -1.18
CA LEU A 28 -6.77 2.72 -0.21
C LEU A 28 -6.22 3.57 0.94
N ALA A 29 -5.96 4.87 0.73
CA ALA A 29 -5.46 5.79 1.75
C ALA A 29 -6.37 5.90 2.97
N ASP A 30 -7.69 5.80 2.75
CA ASP A 30 -8.68 5.80 3.83
C ASP A 30 -8.81 4.45 4.56
N LYS A 31 -8.11 3.41 4.09
CA LYS A 31 -8.35 2.00 4.51
C LYS A 31 -7.11 1.32 5.07
N LEU A 32 -5.93 1.69 4.58
CA LEU A 32 -4.67 1.11 5.00
C LEU A 32 -4.00 2.01 6.04
N PRO A 33 -3.45 1.44 7.12
CA PRO A 33 -2.69 2.22 8.06
C PRO A 33 -1.34 2.64 7.45
N SER A 34 -0.79 3.75 7.95
CA SER A 34 0.57 4.15 7.64
C SER A 34 1.55 3.29 8.44
N VAL A 35 2.43 2.59 7.72
CA VAL A 35 3.55 1.86 8.31
C VAL A 35 4.83 2.69 8.31
N LEU A 36 4.86 3.73 7.49
CA LEU A 36 5.90 4.77 7.49
C LEU A 36 5.33 6.04 6.87
N ALA A 37 5.46 7.15 7.59
CA ALA A 37 5.29 8.50 7.06
C ALA A 37 6.56 9.28 7.41
N VAL A 38 7.15 9.92 6.41
CA VAL A 38 8.25 10.87 6.58
C VAL A 38 7.67 12.24 6.27
N ASP A 39 7.63 13.10 7.29
CA ASP A 39 7.02 14.42 7.22
C ASP A 39 7.46 15.19 5.98
N ASP A 40 6.47 15.76 5.30
CA ASP A 40 6.61 16.56 4.07
C ASP A 40 7.40 15.88 2.93
N ARG A 41 7.54 14.55 2.95
CA ARG A 41 8.25 13.80 1.89
C ARG A 41 7.43 12.69 1.29
N PHE A 42 7.18 11.62 2.05
CA PHE A 42 6.55 10.43 1.51
C PHE A 42 5.86 9.58 2.56
N VAL A 43 5.00 8.68 2.08
CA VAL A 43 4.28 7.73 2.91
C VAL A 43 4.22 6.36 2.25
N VAL A 44 4.27 5.33 3.09
CA VAL A 44 4.00 3.94 2.77
C VAL A 44 2.84 3.47 3.65
N LEU A 45 1.77 3.02 3.00
CA LEU A 45 0.65 2.37 3.65
C LEU A 45 0.65 0.88 3.31
N LEU A 46 0.30 0.04 4.28
CA LEU A 46 0.29 -1.41 4.12
C LEU A 46 -0.58 -2.04 5.20
N ASP A 47 -1.32 -3.10 4.86
CA ASP A 47 -1.96 -3.97 5.86
C ASP A 47 -0.88 -4.69 6.70
N PRO A 48 -0.70 -4.37 8.00
CA PRO A 48 0.36 -4.96 8.82
C PRO A 48 0.16 -6.47 9.05
N GLU A 49 -1.07 -6.95 8.98
CA GLU A 49 -1.40 -8.37 9.12
C GLU A 49 -1.26 -9.12 7.80
N LEU A 50 -1.15 -8.40 6.67
CA LEU A 50 -1.11 -8.93 5.30
C LEU A 50 -2.21 -9.98 5.03
N ALA A 51 -3.38 -9.79 5.66
CA ALA A 51 -4.54 -10.65 5.47
C ALA A 51 -5.20 -10.41 4.10
N ASP A 52 -5.15 -9.16 3.63
CA ASP A 52 -5.47 -8.74 2.26
C ASP A 52 -4.27 -7.94 1.74
N PRO A 53 -3.31 -8.57 1.00
CA PRO A 53 -2.05 -7.94 0.62
C PRO A 53 -2.24 -6.70 -0.25
N ALA A 54 -2.36 -5.53 0.39
CA ALA A 54 -2.53 -4.24 -0.23
C ALA A 54 -1.53 -3.24 0.33
N ALA A 55 -0.88 -2.48 -0.56
CA ALA A 55 0.05 -1.42 -0.20
C ALA A 55 -0.12 -0.18 -1.08
N CYS A 56 0.26 0.98 -0.55
CA CYS A 56 0.34 2.23 -1.29
C CYS A 56 1.66 2.95 -1.01
N CYS A 57 2.27 3.48 -2.07
CA CYS A 57 3.51 4.26 -1.97
C CYS A 57 3.35 5.58 -2.73
N TRP A 58 3.55 6.70 -2.05
CA TRP A 58 3.60 8.00 -2.72
C TRP A 58 4.42 9.03 -1.96
N GLY A 59 4.89 10.04 -2.67
CA GLY A 59 5.53 11.22 -2.11
C GLY A 59 4.92 12.52 -2.64
N VAL A 60 5.43 13.63 -2.12
CA VAL A 60 5.01 14.99 -2.52
C VAL A 60 5.34 15.31 -3.99
N ASP A 61 6.33 14.62 -4.55
CA ASP A 61 6.72 14.68 -5.96
C ASP A 61 7.13 13.29 -6.50
N ALA A 62 7.61 13.27 -7.75
CA ALA A 62 8.03 12.04 -8.41
C ALA A 62 9.27 11.39 -7.76
N ALA A 63 10.24 12.20 -7.29
CA ALA A 63 11.46 11.70 -6.68
C ALA A 63 11.16 11.09 -5.29
N ALA A 64 10.34 11.76 -4.50
CA ALA A 64 9.87 11.26 -3.21
C ALA A 64 8.96 10.02 -3.38
N THR A 65 8.16 9.94 -4.45
CA THR A 65 7.40 8.72 -4.77
C THR A 65 8.32 7.55 -5.09
N ALA A 66 9.38 7.76 -5.87
CA ALA A 66 10.37 6.73 -6.15
C ALA A 66 11.09 6.28 -4.87
N GLU A 67 11.38 7.20 -3.95
CA GLU A 67 11.92 6.88 -2.65
C GLU A 67 10.96 6.06 -1.78
N ALA A 68 9.67 6.39 -1.75
CA ALA A 68 8.65 5.60 -1.06
C ALA A 68 8.63 4.15 -1.55
N VAL A 69 8.69 3.96 -2.87
CA VAL A 69 8.74 2.62 -3.49
C VAL A 69 10.05 1.90 -3.14
N ARG A 70 11.19 2.59 -3.15
CA ARG A 70 12.48 2.01 -2.77
C ARG A 70 12.46 1.55 -1.31
N VAL A 71 12.01 2.40 -0.40
CA VAL A 71 11.91 2.06 1.03
C VAL A 71 10.89 0.95 1.26
N PHE A 72 9.79 0.93 0.48
CA PHE A 72 8.87 -0.20 0.48
C PHE A 72 9.57 -1.51 0.12
N ALA A 73 10.31 -1.50 -1.01
CA ALA A 73 11.03 -2.66 -1.50
C ALA A 73 12.08 -3.18 -0.53
N GLU A 74 12.81 -2.28 0.13
CA GLU A 74 13.86 -2.63 1.08
C GLU A 74 13.33 -3.22 2.39
N ARG A 75 12.13 -2.80 2.84
CA ARG A 75 11.65 -3.10 4.20
C ARG A 75 10.46 -4.04 4.26
N TRP A 76 9.62 -4.08 3.23
CA TRP A 76 8.37 -4.86 3.25
C TRP A 76 8.12 -5.73 2.02
N ALA A 77 8.87 -5.59 0.91
CA ALA A 77 8.58 -6.39 -0.28
C ALA A 77 8.69 -7.90 -0.03
N GLU A 78 9.66 -8.37 0.75
CA GLU A 78 9.80 -9.80 1.03
C GLU A 78 8.55 -10.36 1.74
N VAL A 79 8.13 -9.75 2.85
CA VAL A 79 6.95 -10.20 3.60
C VAL A 79 5.67 -10.06 2.78
N PHE A 80 5.54 -8.97 2.02
CA PHE A 80 4.40 -8.74 1.13
C PHE A 80 4.31 -9.82 0.04
N LEU A 81 5.42 -10.12 -0.64
CA LEU A 81 5.49 -11.14 -1.69
C LEU A 81 5.25 -12.55 -1.15
N ASN A 82 5.72 -12.85 0.07
CA ASN A 82 5.45 -14.11 0.72
C ASN A 82 3.96 -14.28 1.05
N ALA A 83 3.30 -13.24 1.59
CA ALA A 83 1.86 -13.26 1.82
C ALA A 83 1.08 -13.39 0.51
N ALA A 84 1.48 -12.64 -0.52
CA ALA A 84 0.93 -12.69 -1.87
C ALA A 84 1.01 -14.09 -2.51
N ALA A 85 2.12 -14.80 -2.30
CA ALA A 85 2.30 -16.16 -2.84
C ALA A 85 1.43 -17.21 -2.13
N GLN A 86 1.12 -16.99 -0.85
CA GLN A 86 0.27 -17.88 -0.02
C GLN A 86 -1.23 -17.59 -0.18
N SER A 87 -1.58 -16.45 -0.76
CA SER A 87 -2.95 -16.01 -1.02
C SER A 87 -3.57 -16.74 -2.23
N ARG A 88 -3.51 -18.08 -2.27
CA ARG A 88 -4.09 -18.91 -3.34
C ARG A 88 -5.21 -19.80 -2.84
#